data_AF-A0A240ATN6-F1
#
_entry.id   AF-A0A240ATN6-F1
#
_cell.length_a   1.000
_cell.length_b   1.000
_cell.length_c   1.000
_cell.angle_alpha   90.00
_cell.angle_beta   90.00
_cell.angle_gamma   90.00
#
_symmetry.space_group_name_H-M   'P 1'
#
loop_
_entity.id
_entity.type
_entity.pdbx_description
1 polymer ?
#
loop_
_entity_poly.entity_id
_entity_poly.type
_entity_poly.pdbx_seq_one_letter_code
_entity_poly.pdbx_strand_id
1 'polypeptide(L)' 'MALWKRDNRQALKLWVKGMIMLEPDAAQCAAAEAFAEYAAKFWGYPVLVAADEARARLLAVTLLS' A
#
# COMPACT_ATOMS: atom_id res chain seq x y z
N MET A 1 7.10 18.69 -2.11
CA MET A 1 5.87 18.14 -1.51
C MET A 1 6.14 16.75 -0.96
N ALA A 2 5.50 16.42 0.17
CA ALA A 2 5.62 15.18 0.96
C ALA A 2 7.01 14.85 1.56
N LEU A 3 7.73 15.86 2.08
CA LEU A 3 8.99 15.66 2.83
C LEU A 3 8.77 14.77 4.07
N TRP A 4 7.63 14.92 4.74
CA TRP A 4 7.35 14.23 6.00
C TRP A 4 7.46 12.70 5.90
N LYS A 5 6.85 12.06 4.89
CA LYS A 5 6.91 10.59 4.76
C LYS A 5 8.34 10.10 4.53
N ARG A 6 9.13 10.86 3.76
CA ARG A 6 10.54 10.56 3.52
C ARG A 6 11.36 10.71 4.81
N ASP A 7 11.15 11.80 5.53
CA ASP A 7 11.91 12.14 6.74
C ASP A 7 11.52 11.26 7.95
N ASN A 8 10.32 10.66 7.91
CA ASN A 8 9.80 9.77 8.95
C ASN A 8 9.78 8.29 8.51
N ARG A 9 10.58 7.91 7.50
CA ARG A 9 10.55 6.55 6.90
C ARG A 9 10.77 5.45 7.94
N GLN A 10 11.63 5.66 8.94
CA GLN A 10 11.84 4.67 10.01
C GLN A 10 10.59 4.47 10.87
N ALA A 11 9.92 5.56 11.26
CA ALA A 11 8.68 5.48 12.02
C ALA A 11 7.58 4.79 11.22
N LEU A 12 7.48 5.09 9.92
CA LEU A 12 6.51 4.41 9.05
C LEU A 12 6.78 2.91 8.96
N LYS A 13 8.03 2.49 8.76
CA LYS A 13 8.41 1.07 8.75
C LYS A 13 8.08 0.36 10.07
N LEU A 14 8.13 1.06 11.19
CA LEU A 14 7.86 0.48 12.51
C LEU A 14 6.35 0.36 12.80
N TRP A 15 5.56 1.37 12.42
CA TRP A 15 4.18 1.51 12.89
C TRP A 15 3.12 1.24 11.82
N VAL A 16 3.42 1.44 10.54
CA VAL A 16 2.45 1.22 9.46
C VAL A 16 2.34 -0.27 9.15
N LYS A 17 1.12 -0.81 9.27
CA LYS A 17 0.83 -2.21 8.95
C LYS A 17 0.79 -2.48 7.45
N GLY A 18 0.37 -1.49 6.67
CA GLY A 18 0.46 -1.50 5.21
C GLY A 18 -0.32 -0.34 4.61
N MET A 19 -0.21 -0.18 3.30
CA MET A 19 -0.97 0.75 2.49
C MET A 19 -1.80 -0.02 1.48
N ILE A 20 -3.06 0.36 1.30
CA ILE A 20 -3.96 -0.22 0.30
C ILE A 20 -4.35 0.90 -0.65
N MET A 21 -4.02 0.76 -1.93
CA MET A 21 -4.43 1.66 -3.00
C MET A 21 -5.69 1.10 -3.66
N LEU A 22 -6.74 1.93 -3.73
CA LEU A 22 -7.95 1.61 -4.47
C LEU A 22 -7.78 2.08 -5.92
N GLU A 23 -7.91 1.16 -6.87
CA GLU A 23 -7.85 1.45 -8.29
C GLU A 23 -8.90 0.63 -9.05
N PRO A 24 -10.07 1.22 -9.37
CA PRO A 24 -11.20 0.48 -9.93
C PRO A 24 -11.04 0.10 -11.41
N ASP A 25 -10.16 0.78 -12.15
CA ASP A 25 -9.88 0.39 -13.53
C ASP A 25 -8.95 -0.82 -13.56
N ALA A 26 -9.36 -1.88 -14.27
CA ALA A 26 -8.64 -3.14 -14.27
C ALA A 26 -7.21 -3.03 -14.83
N ALA A 27 -7.01 -2.21 -15.86
CA ALA A 27 -5.69 -2.03 -16.47
C ALA A 27 -4.75 -1.24 -15.54
N GLN A 28 -5.26 -0.17 -14.92
CA GLN A 28 -4.51 0.60 -13.93
C GLN A 28 -4.26 -0.19 -12.64
N CYS A 29 -5.20 -1.02 -12.20
CA CYS A 29 -5.02 -1.90 -11.03
C CYS A 29 -3.89 -2.89 -11.27
N ALA A 30 -3.89 -3.58 -12.42
CA ALA A 30 -2.82 -4.52 -12.79
C ALA A 30 -1.46 -3.80 -12.92
N ALA A 31 -1.44 -2.60 -13.50
CA ALA A 31 -0.23 -1.79 -13.55
C ALA A 31 0.26 -1.42 -12.14
N ALA A 32 -0.63 -0.97 -11.25
CA ALA A 32 -0.29 -0.62 -9.88
C ALA A 32 0.21 -1.83 -9.07
N GLU A 33 -0.39 -3.02 -9.26
CA GLU A 33 0.07 -4.26 -8.64
C GLU A 33 1.51 -4.60 -9.04
N ALA A 34 1.87 -4.41 -10.32
CA ALA A 34 3.24 -4.63 -10.80
C ALA A 34 4.26 -3.68 -10.12
N PHE A 35 3.84 -2.49 -9.68
CA PHE A 35 4.68 -1.54 -8.94
C PHE A 35 4.64 -1.69 -7.42
N ALA A 36 3.70 -2.47 -6.89
CA ALA A 36 3.46 -2.58 -5.46
C ALA A 36 4.67 -3.14 -4.70
N GLU A 37 5.38 -4.12 -5.28
CA GLU A 37 6.59 -4.69 -4.66
C GLU A 37 7.71 -3.64 -4.52
N TYR A 38 7.93 -2.82 -5.56
CA TYR A 38 8.90 -1.74 -5.51
C TYR A 38 8.52 -0.71 -4.44
N ALA A 39 7.25 -0.31 -4.40
CA ALA A 39 6.75 0.62 -3.39
C ALA A 39 6.91 0.07 -1.97
N ALA A 40 6.63 -1.22 -1.75
CA ALA A 40 6.80 -1.87 -0.46
C ALA A 40 8.26 -1.85 0.00
N LYS A 41 9.22 -2.12 -0.90
CA LYS A 41 10.66 -2.01 -0.60
C LYS A 41 11.07 -0.57 -0.29
N PHE A 42 10.56 0.40 -1.04
CA PHE A 42 10.88 1.81 -0.85
C PHE A 42 10.39 2.36 0.49
N TRP A 43 9.21 1.93 0.94
CA TRP A 43 8.58 2.40 2.17
C TRP A 43 8.92 1.55 3.41
N GLY A 44 9.23 0.28 3.21
CA GLY A 44 9.55 -0.67 4.28
C GLY A 44 8.34 -1.34 4.93
N TYR A 45 7.15 -1.22 4.34
CA TYR A 45 5.92 -1.88 4.77
C TYR A 45 5.11 -2.35 3.54
N PRO A 46 4.17 -3.30 3.70
CA PRO A 46 3.36 -3.82 2.58
C PRO A 46 2.59 -2.72 1.84
N VAL A 47 2.63 -2.75 0.51
CA VAL A 47 1.76 -1.94 -0.35
C VAL A 47 0.93 -2.91 -1.18
N LEU A 48 -0.39 -2.73 -1.13
CA LEU A 48 -1.38 -3.59 -1.77
C LEU A 48 -2.28 -2.74 -2.66
N VAL A 49 -2.92 -3.37 -3.64
CA VAL A 49 -3.89 -2.74 -4.52
C VAL A 49 -5.21 -3.51 -4.44
N ALA A 50 -6.32 -2.79 -4.53
CA ALA A 50 -7.65 -3.35 -4.53
C ALA A 50 -8.51 -2.67 -5.60
N ALA A 51 -9.25 -3.46 -6.37
CA ALA A 51 -10.19 -2.94 -7.37
C ALA A 51 -11.42 -2.27 -6.74
N ASP A 52 -11.78 -2.66 -5.52
CA ASP A 52 -12.97 -2.17 -4.84
C ASP A 52 -12.82 -2.19 -3.31
N GLU A 53 -13.82 -1.61 -2.64
CA GLU A 53 -13.85 -1.47 -1.19
C GLU A 53 -13.94 -2.82 -0.47
N ALA A 54 -14.67 -3.79 -1.02
CA ALA A 54 -14.82 -5.10 -0.38
C ALA A 54 -13.47 -5.82 -0.32
N ARG A 55 -12.73 -5.80 -1.42
CA ARG A 55 -11.36 -6.32 -1.48
C ARG A 55 -10.43 -5.56 -0.56
N ALA A 56 -10.49 -4.22 -0.55
CA ALA A 56 -9.66 -3.40 0.33
C ALA A 56 -9.89 -3.71 1.81
N ARG A 57 -11.16 -3.90 2.22
CA ARG A 57 -11.51 -4.28 3.61
C ARG A 57 -10.93 -5.63 4.00
N LEU A 58 -10.99 -6.64 3.12
CA LEU A 58 -10.40 -7.95 3.39
C LEU A 58 -8.89 -7.85 3.59
N LEU A 59 -8.19 -7.12 2.71
CA LEU A 59 -6.76 -6.88 2.84
C LEU A 59 -6.41 -6.14 4.13
N ALA A 60 -7.23 -5.16 4.53
CA ALA A 60 -7.03 -4.43 5.78
C ALA A 60 -7.13 -5.35 7.01
N VAL A 61 -8.11 -6.26 7.03
CA VAL A 61 -8.24 -7.26 8.10
C VAL A 61 -7.00 -8.15 8.15
N THR A 62 -6.51 -8.63 7.00
CA THR A 62 -5.29 -9.44 6.92
C THR A 62 -4.03 -8.71 7.42
N LEU A 63 -3.95 -7.39 7.24
CA LEU A 63 -2.82 -6.60 7.75
C LEU A 63 -2.88 -6.34 9.27
N LEU A 64 -4.07 -6.45 9.87
CA LEU A 64 -4.31 -6.14 11.28
C LEU A 64 -4.38 -7.37 12.19
N SER A 65 -4.54 -8.56 11.61
CA SER A 65 -4.40 -9.85 12.31
C SER A 65 -2.95 -10.15 12.66
#